data_AF-A0A3C1HEZ2-F1
#
_entry.id   AF-A0A3C1HEZ2-F1
#
_cell.length_a   1.000
_cell.length_b   1.000
_cell.length_c   1.000
_cell.angle_alpha   90.00
_cell.angle_beta   90.00
_cell.angle_gamma   90.00
#
_symmetry.space_group_name_H-M   'P 1'
#
loop_
_entity.id
_entity.type
_entity.pdbx_description
1 polymer ?
#
loop_
_entity_poly.entity_id
_entity_poly.type
_entity_poly.pdbx_seq_one_letter_code
_entity_poly.pdbx_strand_id
1 'polypeptide(L)'
;MRPASFNRSYPLLTFLALAIQLLSGLTTLRAATGDSQASSSSGEEVRWNPALPREWVAWNVRRKPFRLLGPIHYVGPAGVSSFLITTEAGHILLDTGFAATPPILRENITALGFKLTDIRYILSSHAHVDHVGGHALMKRWTGATVVASQADAALLASGGTNDYSGQELAVMGYPPIVADRVVRDGDTVTLGGVTLTCHLTPGHTRGCTSWTMEVADEGKTRHVLFFGSTTVLPGVRLVGNAQYPEIAEDLTRTYRTLLSLPCDVFLAPHASFFDLASRAERLAGAPGVNPFVDREFPRSFLASAEQRFLEQLARERTAAAK
;
A
#
# COMPACT_ATOMS: atom_id res chain seq x y z
N MET A 1 36.27 -20.19 -47.44
CA MET A 1 36.16 -18.84 -48.07
C MET A 1 35.46 -17.92 -47.08
N ARG A 2 36.14 -16.86 -46.64
CA ARG A 2 35.59 -15.79 -45.79
C ARG A 2 34.81 -14.77 -46.64
N PRO A 3 33.88 -14.02 -46.03
CA PRO A 3 33.98 -12.56 -46.15
C PRO A 3 33.59 -11.87 -44.82
N ALA A 4 33.75 -10.57 -44.60
CA ALA A 4 34.75 -9.55 -44.96
C ALA A 4 34.34 -8.33 -44.13
N SER A 5 35.31 -7.64 -43.57
CA SER A 5 35.20 -6.56 -42.59
C SER A 5 34.71 -5.23 -43.16
N PHE A 6 33.94 -4.49 -42.35
CA PHE A 6 33.55 -3.09 -42.52
C PHE A 6 34.72 -2.13 -42.24
N ASN A 7 34.88 -1.07 -43.05
CA ASN A 7 35.68 0.10 -42.70
C ASN A 7 35.14 1.40 -43.37
N ARG A 8 34.52 2.27 -42.55
CA ARG A 8 34.84 3.69 -42.30
C ARG A 8 35.06 4.69 -43.48
N SER A 9 34.28 5.78 -43.55
CA SER A 9 34.64 7.17 -43.11
C SER A 9 34.11 8.36 -43.98
N TYR A 10 33.90 9.51 -43.28
CA TYR A 10 34.00 10.95 -43.66
C TYR A 10 32.86 11.69 -44.42
N PRO A 11 32.77 13.06 -44.38
CA PRO A 11 33.32 14.09 -43.45
C PRO A 11 32.34 15.23 -43.01
N LEU A 12 32.84 16.10 -42.10
CA LEU A 12 32.36 17.46 -41.77
C LEU A 12 32.58 18.48 -42.91
N LEU A 13 31.75 19.54 -42.94
CA LEU A 13 32.04 20.82 -43.61
C LEU A 13 31.48 22.00 -42.80
N THR A 14 32.23 23.10 -42.79
CA THR A 14 32.17 24.28 -41.89
C THR A 14 31.98 25.58 -42.70
N PHE A 15 31.68 26.69 -41.99
CA PHE A 15 31.69 28.14 -42.33
C PHE A 15 30.35 28.73 -42.84
N LEU A 16 29.88 29.93 -42.42
CA LEU A 16 30.59 31.21 -42.18
C LEU A 16 29.77 32.21 -41.28
N ALA A 17 30.53 33.03 -40.52
CA ALA A 17 30.37 34.38 -39.91
C ALA A 17 29.21 35.33 -40.35
N LEU A 18 28.84 36.47 -39.75
CA LEU A 18 29.24 37.36 -38.64
C LEU A 18 28.16 38.49 -38.60
N ALA A 19 27.75 39.03 -37.44
CA ALA A 19 27.32 40.45 -37.34
C ALA A 19 27.31 40.94 -35.87
N ILE A 20 27.99 42.07 -35.64
CA ILE A 20 28.14 42.81 -34.38
C ILE A 20 27.21 44.03 -34.43
N GLN A 21 26.50 44.36 -33.35
CA GLN A 21 26.05 45.75 -33.07
C GLN A 21 26.08 46.10 -31.56
N LEU A 22 26.26 47.40 -31.31
CA LEU A 22 26.80 48.09 -30.12
C LEU A 22 25.79 48.44 -29.00
N LEU A 23 26.39 48.78 -27.84
CA LEU A 23 25.88 49.37 -26.59
C LEU A 23 24.85 50.52 -26.73
N SER A 24 23.91 50.61 -25.78
CA SER A 24 23.87 51.62 -24.68
C SER A 24 22.45 51.82 -24.09
N GLY A 25 22.36 52.12 -22.78
CA GLY A 25 21.21 52.83 -22.17
C GLY A 25 20.59 52.21 -20.91
N LEU A 26 20.94 52.75 -19.74
CA LEU A 26 20.18 52.61 -18.48
C LEU A 26 18.83 53.33 -18.57
N THR A 27 17.74 52.71 -18.06
CA THR A 27 16.79 53.41 -17.18
C THR A 27 15.91 52.42 -16.40
N THR A 28 15.95 52.54 -15.08
CA THR A 28 15.03 51.95 -14.11
C THR A 28 13.74 52.77 -14.06
N LEU A 29 12.57 52.14 -14.19
CA LEU A 29 11.35 52.61 -13.53
C LEU A 29 10.40 51.44 -13.22
N ARG A 30 9.86 51.50 -12.01
CA ARG A 30 9.10 50.51 -11.26
C ARG A 30 7.62 50.58 -11.65
N ALA A 31 6.95 49.44 -11.79
CA ALA A 31 5.49 49.36 -11.75
C ALA A 31 5.03 48.29 -10.74
N ALA A 32 4.06 48.71 -9.93
CA ALA A 32 3.54 48.13 -8.71
C ALA A 32 2.79 46.79 -8.94
N THR A 33 3.11 45.78 -8.13
CA THR A 33 2.27 45.15 -7.08
C THR A 33 1.08 44.32 -7.53
N GLY A 34 1.18 43.02 -7.24
CA GLY A 34 0.08 42.06 -7.27
C GLY A 34 0.53 40.71 -6.73
N ASP A 35 1.28 40.69 -5.62
CA ASP A 35 1.63 39.44 -4.93
C ASP A 35 0.37 38.87 -4.26
N SER A 36 -0.20 37.85 -4.87
CA SER A 36 -1.04 36.90 -4.16
C SER A 36 -0.11 36.01 -3.35
N GLN A 37 0.02 36.32 -2.05
CA GLN A 37 0.59 35.41 -1.09
C GLN A 37 -0.30 34.17 -1.00
N ALA A 38 0.02 33.15 -1.77
CA ALA A 38 -0.36 31.78 -1.44
C ALA A 38 0.29 31.47 -0.09
N SER A 39 -0.52 31.40 0.96
CA SER A 39 -0.09 31.03 2.29
C SER A 39 0.63 29.67 2.22
N SER A 40 1.94 29.67 2.44
CA SER A 40 2.70 28.46 2.70
C SER A 40 2.21 27.89 4.02
N SER A 41 1.31 26.90 3.95
CA SER A 41 1.07 26.04 5.10
C SER A 41 2.41 25.41 5.44
N SER A 42 2.92 25.69 6.64
CA SER A 42 4.13 25.09 7.21
C SER A 42 3.99 23.56 7.18
N GLY A 43 4.45 22.95 6.10
CA GLY A 43 4.55 21.51 5.98
C GLY A 43 5.67 21.06 6.89
N GLU A 44 5.35 20.24 7.90
CA GLU A 44 6.37 19.36 8.46
C GLU A 44 7.05 18.64 7.28
N GLU A 45 8.33 18.92 7.10
CA GLU A 45 9.14 18.30 6.07
C GLU A 45 9.08 16.78 6.29
N VAL A 46 8.55 16.07 5.30
CA VAL A 46 8.37 14.62 5.38
C VAL A 46 9.75 13.97 5.40
N ARG A 47 10.21 13.58 6.59
CA ARG A 47 11.49 12.91 6.76
C ARG A 47 11.40 11.49 6.25
N TRP A 48 11.92 11.28 5.04
CA TRP A 48 12.19 9.96 4.50
C TRP A 48 13.29 9.28 5.30
N ASN A 49 13.11 8.00 5.56
CA ASN A 49 14.17 7.18 6.11
C ASN A 49 15.16 6.84 4.97
N PRO A 50 16.41 7.34 5.02
CA PRO A 50 17.37 7.19 3.92
C PRO A 50 17.83 5.74 3.70
N ALA A 51 17.58 4.84 4.65
CA ALA A 51 17.88 3.42 4.52
C ALA A 51 16.81 2.63 3.76
N LEU A 52 15.65 3.22 3.44
CA LEU A 52 14.63 2.54 2.66
C LEU A 52 15.13 2.26 1.22
N PRO A 53 14.83 1.07 0.66
CA PRO A 53 15.15 0.77 -0.72
C PRO A 53 14.52 1.81 -1.68
N ARG A 54 15.26 2.19 -2.73
CA ARG A 54 14.80 3.22 -3.68
C ARG A 54 13.51 2.81 -4.38
N GLU A 55 13.35 1.53 -4.65
CA GLU A 55 12.14 0.93 -5.19
C GLU A 55 10.91 1.14 -4.28
N TRP A 56 11.09 1.18 -2.95
CA TRP A 56 9.99 1.40 -2.01
C TRP A 56 9.56 2.87 -1.99
N VAL A 57 10.49 3.80 -2.26
CA VAL A 57 10.15 5.22 -2.45
C VAL A 57 9.18 5.38 -3.62
N ALA A 58 9.37 4.60 -4.70
CA ALA A 58 8.46 4.62 -5.85
C ALA A 58 7.05 4.15 -5.51
N TRP A 59 6.86 3.34 -4.46
CA TRP A 59 5.54 2.92 -4.01
C TRP A 59 4.73 4.05 -3.35
N ASN A 60 5.40 5.08 -2.84
CA ASN A 60 4.74 6.24 -2.23
C ASN A 60 4.50 7.40 -3.20
N VAL A 61 4.65 7.17 -4.51
CA VAL A 61 4.33 8.16 -5.53
C VAL A 61 2.84 8.53 -5.42
N ARG A 62 2.55 9.84 -5.46
CA ARG A 62 1.18 10.36 -5.37
C ARG A 62 0.30 9.79 -6.48
N ARG A 63 -0.94 9.47 -6.13
CA ARG A 63 -1.99 9.03 -7.04
C ARG A 63 -3.29 9.74 -6.69
N LYS A 64 -4.07 10.14 -7.70
CA LYS A 64 -5.42 10.68 -7.48
C LYS A 64 -6.31 9.63 -6.80
N PRO A 65 -7.07 10.02 -5.77
CA PRO A 65 -8.00 9.11 -5.11
C PRO A 65 -9.23 8.91 -5.97
N PHE A 66 -9.98 7.84 -5.70
CA PHE A 66 -11.21 7.55 -6.43
C PHE A 66 -12.14 6.66 -5.61
N ARG A 67 -13.45 6.77 -5.87
CA ARG A 67 -14.45 5.83 -5.36
C ARG A 67 -14.32 4.51 -6.11
N LEU A 68 -14.12 3.41 -5.39
CA LEU A 68 -13.86 2.09 -5.95
C LEU A 68 -15.17 1.30 -6.12
N LEU A 69 -15.94 1.15 -5.04
CA LEU A 69 -17.20 0.40 -5.03
C LEU A 69 -17.99 0.75 -3.77
N GLY A 70 -19.29 1.06 -3.90
CA GLY A 70 -20.14 1.37 -2.75
C GLY A 70 -19.51 2.42 -1.82
N PRO A 71 -19.26 2.13 -0.53
CA PRO A 71 -18.62 3.05 0.43
C PRO A 71 -17.08 3.07 0.35
N ILE A 72 -16.47 2.22 -0.48
CA ILE A 72 -15.02 2.01 -0.52
C ILE A 72 -14.37 3.00 -1.47
N HIS A 73 -13.35 3.70 -0.97
CA HIS A 73 -12.52 4.63 -1.73
C HIS A 73 -11.06 4.22 -1.63
N TYR A 74 -10.34 4.34 -2.73
CA TYR A 74 -8.89 4.24 -2.74
C TYR A 74 -8.28 5.62 -2.43
N VAL A 75 -7.47 5.70 -1.38
CA VAL A 75 -6.83 6.95 -0.92
C VAL A 75 -5.32 6.84 -0.78
N GLY A 76 -4.76 5.65 -1.01
CA GLY A 76 -3.31 5.40 -0.94
C GLY A 76 -2.50 6.00 -2.11
N PRO A 77 -1.17 5.92 -2.04
CA PRO A 77 -0.25 6.22 -3.13
C PRO A 77 -0.29 5.15 -4.25
N ALA A 78 0.65 5.18 -5.20
CA ALA A 78 0.64 4.34 -6.39
C ALA A 78 0.99 2.86 -6.15
N GLY A 79 1.80 2.54 -5.13
CA GLY A 79 2.33 1.19 -4.90
C GLY A 79 1.86 0.52 -3.62
N VAL A 80 1.64 1.29 -2.54
CA VAL A 80 1.06 0.78 -1.28
C VAL A 80 -0.37 1.27 -1.14
N SER A 81 -1.30 0.36 -0.85
CA SER A 81 -2.71 0.65 -0.75
C SER A 81 -3.07 1.31 0.59
N SER A 82 -4.07 2.17 0.53
CA SER A 82 -4.85 2.57 1.69
C SER A 82 -6.30 2.79 1.25
N PHE A 83 -7.24 2.28 2.03
CA PHE A 83 -8.66 2.31 1.69
C PHE A 83 -9.45 3.08 2.75
N LEU A 84 -10.30 4.01 2.29
CA LEU A 84 -11.26 4.71 3.14
C LEU A 84 -12.65 4.13 2.90
N ILE A 85 -13.26 3.59 3.94
CA ILE A 85 -14.63 3.05 3.92
C ILE A 85 -15.53 4.05 4.65
N THR A 86 -16.45 4.67 3.92
CA THR A 86 -17.23 5.81 4.41
C THR A 86 -18.64 5.44 4.82
N THR A 87 -19.14 6.10 5.88
CA THR A 87 -20.48 5.93 6.43
C THR A 87 -20.95 7.27 7.01
N GLU A 88 -22.24 7.40 7.30
CA GLU A 88 -22.78 8.60 7.94
C GLU A 88 -22.31 8.77 9.41
N ALA A 89 -21.91 7.68 10.07
CA ALA A 89 -21.41 7.71 11.46
C ALA A 89 -19.89 8.00 11.55
N GLY A 90 -19.23 8.20 10.41
CA GLY A 90 -17.77 8.35 10.30
C GLY A 90 -17.15 7.31 9.36
N HIS A 91 -15.83 7.21 9.38
CA HIS A 91 -15.08 6.43 8.40
C HIS A 91 -14.12 5.42 9.04
N ILE A 92 -13.80 4.38 8.30
CA ILE A 92 -12.77 3.38 8.63
C ILE A 92 -11.64 3.55 7.61
N LEU A 93 -10.41 3.70 8.08
CA LEU A 93 -9.21 3.72 7.25
C LEU A 93 -8.47 2.39 7.40
N LEU A 94 -8.21 1.69 6.30
CA LEU A 94 -7.39 0.48 6.27
C LEU A 94 -6.02 0.81 5.69
N ASP A 95 -4.98 0.53 6.48
CA ASP A 95 -3.58 0.87 6.25
C ASP A 95 -3.29 2.37 6.11
N THR A 96 -2.05 2.75 6.39
CA THR A 96 -1.61 4.16 6.40
C THR A 96 -0.32 4.42 5.64
N GLY A 97 0.22 3.40 4.98
CA GLY A 97 1.47 3.53 4.26
C GLY A 97 2.71 3.62 5.18
N PHE A 98 3.80 4.12 4.59
CA PHE A 98 5.00 4.54 5.28
C PHE A 98 4.75 5.74 6.21
N ALA A 99 5.71 6.05 7.09
CA ALA A 99 5.69 7.29 7.88
C ALA A 99 5.58 8.57 7.01
N ALA A 100 6.01 8.48 5.74
CA ALA A 100 5.93 9.55 4.75
C ALA A 100 4.59 9.62 3.98
N THR A 101 3.70 8.63 4.13
CA THR A 101 2.43 8.53 3.40
C THR A 101 1.28 9.39 3.95
N PRO A 102 1.13 9.67 5.26
CA PRO A 102 0.00 10.42 5.80
C PRO A 102 -0.34 11.75 5.11
N PRO A 103 0.63 12.60 4.68
CA PRO A 103 0.29 13.81 3.92
C PRO A 103 -0.46 13.52 2.61
N ILE A 104 -0.13 12.43 1.92
CA ILE A 104 -0.84 11.96 0.71
C ILE A 104 -2.25 11.52 1.10
N LEU A 105 -2.42 10.76 2.18
CA LEU A 105 -3.74 10.34 2.65
C LEU A 105 -4.61 11.54 3.00
N ARG A 106 -4.08 12.52 3.72
CA ARG A 106 -4.80 13.76 4.04
C ARG A 106 -5.26 14.49 2.78
N GLU A 107 -4.34 14.67 1.82
CA GLU A 107 -4.64 15.30 0.53
C GLU A 107 -5.76 14.55 -0.20
N ASN A 108 -5.63 13.24 -0.31
CA ASN A 108 -6.56 12.37 -1.02
C ASN A 108 -7.94 12.29 -0.36
N ILE A 109 -8.00 12.14 0.96
CA ILE A 109 -9.25 12.09 1.73
C ILE A 109 -9.98 13.43 1.63
N THR A 110 -9.26 14.54 1.73
CA THR A 110 -9.83 15.89 1.57
C THR A 110 -10.30 16.15 0.15
N ALA A 111 -9.56 15.68 -0.87
CA ALA A 111 -9.94 15.82 -2.27
C ALA A 111 -11.23 15.07 -2.63
N LEU A 112 -11.54 13.99 -1.90
CA LEU A 112 -12.83 13.29 -2.00
C LEU A 112 -13.96 13.96 -1.19
N GLY A 113 -13.68 15.05 -0.48
CA GLY A 113 -14.65 15.81 0.31
C GLY A 113 -14.85 15.29 1.74
N PHE A 114 -14.03 14.36 2.21
CA PHE A 114 -14.11 13.80 3.57
C PHE A 114 -13.16 14.52 4.53
N LYS A 115 -13.48 14.50 5.82
CA LYS A 115 -12.65 15.07 6.89
C LYS A 115 -11.87 13.98 7.61
N LEU A 116 -10.61 14.25 7.94
CA LEU A 116 -9.81 13.34 8.74
C LEU A 116 -10.43 13.06 10.13
N THR A 117 -11.04 14.07 10.75
CA THR A 117 -11.67 13.95 12.08
C THR A 117 -12.92 13.05 12.10
N ASP A 118 -13.42 12.66 10.93
CA ASP A 118 -14.54 11.73 10.81
C ASP A 118 -14.06 10.27 10.75
N ILE A 119 -12.74 10.02 10.64
CA ILE A 119 -12.16 8.68 10.72
C ILE A 119 -12.22 8.22 12.18
N ARG A 120 -12.97 7.13 12.43
CA ARG A 120 -13.18 6.57 13.77
C ARG A 120 -12.30 5.37 14.04
N TYR A 121 -11.96 4.61 13.01
CA TYR A 121 -11.10 3.43 13.12
C TYR A 121 -9.97 3.48 12.10
N ILE A 122 -8.78 3.08 12.54
CA ILE A 122 -7.64 2.75 11.68
C ILE A 122 -7.38 1.25 11.85
N LEU A 123 -7.50 0.50 10.77
CA LEU A 123 -7.22 -0.93 10.72
C LEU A 123 -5.88 -1.17 10.03
N SER A 124 -5.25 -2.31 10.32
CA SER A 124 -4.06 -2.79 9.62
C SER A 124 -4.32 -4.09 8.87
N SER A 125 -3.71 -4.25 7.70
CA SER A 125 -3.52 -5.54 7.04
C SER A 125 -2.43 -6.33 7.78
N HIS A 126 -1.25 -5.76 7.94
CA HIS A 126 -0.15 -6.34 8.72
C HIS A 126 0.86 -5.28 9.18
N ALA A 127 1.61 -5.56 10.24
CA ALA A 127 2.45 -4.57 10.93
C ALA A 127 3.86 -4.36 10.35
N HIS A 128 3.99 -4.29 9.02
CA HIS A 128 5.22 -3.83 8.35
C HIS A 128 5.21 -2.33 8.04
N VAL A 129 6.41 -1.74 7.97
CA VAL A 129 6.67 -0.29 7.87
C VAL A 129 5.89 0.41 6.77
N ASP A 130 5.66 -0.28 5.66
CA ASP A 130 5.00 0.21 4.48
C ASP A 130 3.48 0.23 4.61
N HIS A 131 2.88 -0.39 5.63
CA HIS A 131 1.44 -0.38 5.89
C HIS A 131 1.07 0.39 7.15
N VAL A 132 1.89 0.28 8.20
CA VAL A 132 1.59 0.86 9.53
C VAL A 132 2.50 2.02 9.90
N GLY A 133 3.49 2.36 9.07
CA GLY A 133 4.42 3.45 9.36
C GLY A 133 3.73 4.80 9.57
N GLY A 134 2.60 5.03 8.91
CA GLY A 134 1.76 6.21 9.07
C GLY A 134 0.80 6.20 10.27
N HIS A 135 0.61 5.06 10.97
CA HIS A 135 -0.44 4.90 11.99
C HIS A 135 -0.34 5.94 13.10
N ALA A 136 0.87 6.18 13.63
CA ALA A 136 1.08 7.11 14.73
C ALA A 136 0.69 8.55 14.38
N LEU A 137 1.01 9.00 13.17
CA LEU A 137 0.67 10.35 12.72
C LEU A 137 -0.82 10.45 12.38
N MET A 138 -1.38 9.45 11.69
CA MET A 138 -2.80 9.42 11.37
C MET A 138 -3.67 9.39 12.63
N LYS A 139 -3.34 8.59 13.64
CA LYS A 139 -4.04 8.59 14.94
C LYS A 139 -4.04 9.97 15.59
N ARG A 140 -2.90 10.68 15.58
CA ARG A 140 -2.83 12.05 16.14
C ARG A 140 -3.73 13.03 15.40
N TRP A 141 -3.83 12.93 14.08
CA TRP A 141 -4.65 13.83 13.27
C TRP A 141 -6.15 13.53 13.36
N THR A 142 -6.52 12.26 13.51
CA THR A 142 -7.92 11.83 13.44
C THR A 142 -8.57 11.62 14.82
N GLY A 143 -7.77 11.26 15.83
CA GLY A 143 -8.27 10.75 17.11
C GLY A 143 -8.89 9.34 17.01
N ALA A 144 -8.67 8.64 15.91
CA ALA A 144 -9.26 7.32 15.66
C ALA A 144 -8.73 6.23 16.60
N THR A 145 -9.56 5.21 16.82
CA THR A 145 -9.18 3.96 17.48
C THR A 145 -8.35 3.12 16.52
N VAL A 146 -7.12 2.78 16.89
CA VAL A 146 -6.28 1.84 16.14
C VAL A 146 -6.64 0.41 16.52
N VAL A 147 -6.95 -0.40 15.52
CA VAL A 147 -7.37 -1.78 15.66
C VAL A 147 -6.36 -2.69 14.97
N ALA A 148 -5.84 -3.68 15.69
CA ALA A 148 -4.92 -4.67 15.15
C ALA A 148 -5.16 -6.04 15.78
N SER A 149 -4.69 -7.10 15.11
CA SER A 149 -4.69 -8.43 15.72
C SER A 149 -3.75 -8.48 16.93
N GLN A 150 -3.92 -9.46 17.81
CA GLN A 150 -3.09 -9.58 19.01
C GLN A 150 -1.59 -9.69 18.70
N ALA A 151 -1.22 -10.49 17.70
CA ALA A 151 0.17 -10.72 17.35
C ALA A 151 0.82 -9.47 16.71
N ASP A 152 0.09 -8.74 15.88
CA ASP A 152 0.61 -7.51 15.25
C ASP A 152 0.54 -6.30 16.20
N ALA A 153 -0.35 -6.29 17.20
CA ALA A 153 -0.37 -5.26 18.24
C ALA A 153 0.96 -5.19 19.01
N ALA A 154 1.61 -6.34 19.26
CA ALA A 154 2.93 -6.39 19.87
C ALA A 154 4.01 -5.81 18.94
N LEU A 155 3.95 -6.13 17.64
CA LEU A 155 4.90 -5.61 16.64
C LEU A 155 4.75 -4.09 16.46
N LEU A 156 3.50 -3.59 16.41
CA LEU A 156 3.16 -2.17 16.38
C LEU A 156 3.72 -1.40 17.58
N ALA A 157 3.52 -1.93 18.79
CA ALA A 157 4.01 -1.31 20.02
C ALA A 157 5.54 -1.25 20.06
N SER A 158 6.20 -2.21 19.41
CA SER A 158 7.66 -2.31 19.33
C SER A 158 8.28 -1.43 18.23
N GLY A 159 7.47 -0.83 17.34
CA GLY A 159 7.95 -0.04 16.21
C GLY A 159 8.72 -0.86 15.16
N GLY A 160 8.39 -2.14 15.01
CA GLY A 160 9.09 -3.07 14.11
C GLY A 160 10.26 -3.85 14.72
N THR A 161 10.67 -3.57 15.96
CA THR A 161 11.83 -4.22 16.62
C THR A 161 11.68 -5.71 16.87
N ASN A 162 10.44 -6.19 17.02
CA ASN A 162 10.14 -7.59 17.31
C ASN A 162 9.74 -8.41 16.06
N ASP A 163 10.12 -7.94 14.88
CA ASP A 163 9.85 -8.64 13.62
C ASP A 163 10.63 -9.96 13.54
N TYR A 164 9.97 -11.04 13.11
CA TYR A 164 10.60 -12.36 13.03
C TYR A 164 11.55 -12.52 11.85
N SER A 165 11.38 -11.69 10.81
CA SER A 165 12.16 -11.79 9.58
C SER A 165 13.63 -11.44 9.80
N GLY A 166 13.96 -10.76 10.91
CA GLY A 166 15.31 -10.33 11.25
C GLY A 166 15.85 -9.23 10.33
N GLN A 167 14.98 -8.60 9.54
CA GLN A 167 15.34 -7.45 8.71
C GLN A 167 15.78 -6.27 9.59
N GLU A 168 16.70 -5.46 9.07
CA GLU A 168 17.28 -4.36 9.81
C GLU A 168 16.24 -3.31 10.20
N LEU A 169 16.30 -2.86 11.46
CA LEU A 169 15.42 -1.80 11.96
C LEU A 169 15.61 -0.47 11.25
N ALA A 170 16.81 -0.22 10.74
CA ALA A 170 17.05 0.93 9.88
C ALA A 170 16.15 0.91 8.64
N VAL A 171 15.65 -0.25 8.19
CA VAL A 171 14.74 -0.38 7.05
C VAL A 171 13.29 -0.54 7.52
N MET A 172 13.04 -1.48 8.45
CA MET A 172 11.69 -1.89 8.85
C MET A 172 11.11 -1.11 10.03
N GLY A 173 11.88 -0.20 10.63
CA GLY A 173 11.46 0.58 11.78
C GLY A 173 10.43 1.66 11.44
N TYR A 174 9.51 1.91 12.37
CA TYR A 174 8.51 2.97 12.28
C TYR A 174 8.16 3.53 13.66
N PRO A 175 7.51 4.72 13.74
CA PRO A 175 7.05 5.27 15.02
C PRO A 175 6.14 4.26 15.75
N PRO A 176 6.50 3.82 16.97
CA PRO A 176 5.75 2.82 17.69
C PRO A 176 4.34 3.34 18.05
N ILE A 177 3.38 2.43 18.07
CA ILE A 177 2.00 2.75 18.44
C ILE A 177 1.33 1.57 19.13
N VAL A 178 0.59 1.86 20.19
CA VAL A 178 -0.26 0.88 20.88
C VAL A 178 -1.62 0.82 20.19
N ALA A 179 -2.05 -0.38 19.83
CA ALA A 179 -3.42 -0.61 19.38
C ALA A 179 -4.40 -0.34 20.52
N ASP A 180 -5.42 0.46 20.27
CA ASP A 180 -6.48 0.78 21.24
C ASP A 180 -7.45 -0.39 21.41
N ARG A 181 -7.62 -1.17 20.34
CA ARG A 181 -8.46 -2.35 20.29
C ARG A 181 -7.70 -3.51 19.66
N VAL A 182 -7.69 -4.64 20.36
CA VAL A 182 -7.19 -5.91 19.82
C VAL A 182 -8.36 -6.73 19.28
N VAL A 183 -8.20 -7.31 18.10
CA VAL A 183 -9.16 -8.23 17.48
C VAL A 183 -8.61 -9.64 17.35
N ARG A 184 -9.52 -10.62 17.37
CA ARG A 184 -9.29 -12.03 17.11
C ARG A 184 -9.95 -12.45 15.79
N ASP A 185 -9.64 -13.66 15.35
CA ASP A 185 -10.28 -14.26 14.18
C ASP A 185 -11.82 -14.28 14.34
N GLY A 186 -12.53 -13.82 13.31
CA GLY A 186 -13.99 -13.70 13.31
C GLY A 186 -14.55 -12.46 14.02
N ASP A 187 -13.74 -11.68 14.75
CA ASP A 187 -14.21 -10.43 15.37
C ASP A 187 -14.58 -9.40 14.30
N THR A 188 -15.47 -8.47 14.65
CA THR A 188 -15.98 -7.46 13.72
C THR A 188 -15.68 -6.03 14.14
N VAL A 189 -15.48 -5.16 13.15
CA VAL A 189 -15.48 -3.70 13.30
C VAL A 189 -16.67 -3.13 12.54
N THR A 190 -17.63 -2.58 13.27
CA THR A 190 -18.87 -2.02 12.71
C THR A 190 -18.93 -0.52 12.94
N LEU A 191 -19.33 0.22 11.90
CA LEU A 191 -19.58 1.65 11.94
C LEU A 191 -20.67 1.99 10.92
N GLY A 192 -21.71 2.74 11.31
CA GLY A 192 -22.71 3.28 10.38
C GLY A 192 -23.34 2.26 9.42
N GLY A 193 -23.63 1.05 9.89
CA GLY A 193 -24.20 -0.04 9.08
C GLY A 193 -23.20 -0.83 8.24
N VAL A 194 -21.95 -0.39 8.14
CA VAL A 194 -20.85 -1.15 7.53
C VAL A 194 -20.20 -2.04 8.58
N THR A 195 -19.95 -3.31 8.24
CA THR A 195 -19.23 -4.26 9.09
C THR A 195 -18.08 -4.88 8.31
N LEU A 196 -16.87 -4.80 8.89
CA LEU A 196 -15.70 -5.56 8.44
C LEU A 196 -15.45 -6.71 9.42
N THR A 197 -15.26 -7.91 8.89
CA THR A 197 -14.91 -9.11 9.67
C THR A 197 -13.42 -9.37 9.56
N CYS A 198 -12.77 -9.59 10.70
CA CYS A 198 -11.37 -9.96 10.82
C CYS A 198 -11.18 -11.43 10.48
N HIS A 199 -10.23 -11.73 9.59
CA HIS A 199 -9.73 -13.08 9.33
C HIS A 199 -8.23 -13.08 9.60
N LEU A 200 -7.80 -13.84 10.61
CA LEU A 200 -6.38 -14.01 10.85
C LEU A 200 -5.78 -14.86 9.72
N THR A 201 -4.84 -14.26 9.01
CA THR A 201 -4.14 -14.86 7.87
C THR A 201 -2.63 -14.79 8.11
N PRO A 202 -2.12 -15.42 9.19
CA PRO A 202 -0.72 -15.33 9.59
C PRO A 202 0.23 -15.96 8.57
N GLY A 203 1.50 -15.58 8.65
CA GLY A 203 2.57 -16.11 7.82
C GLY A 203 3.52 -15.02 7.33
N HIS A 204 2.99 -14.00 6.66
CA HIS A 204 3.77 -12.82 6.26
C HIS A 204 4.19 -11.96 7.46
N THR A 205 3.28 -11.78 8.40
CA THR A 205 3.55 -11.43 9.80
C THR A 205 2.77 -12.41 10.67
N ARG A 206 3.11 -12.52 11.96
CA ARG A 206 2.35 -13.38 12.88
C ARG A 206 0.91 -12.93 13.08
N GLY A 207 0.65 -11.63 12.94
CA GLY A 207 -0.68 -11.04 13.10
C GLY A 207 -1.32 -10.57 11.81
N CYS A 208 -0.80 -11.00 10.66
CA CYS A 208 -1.33 -10.62 9.36
C CYS A 208 -2.84 -10.92 9.31
N THR A 209 -3.61 -9.93 8.89
CA THR A 209 -5.06 -9.89 8.97
C THR A 209 -5.63 -9.55 7.60
N SER A 210 -6.52 -10.39 7.12
CA SER A 210 -7.40 -10.07 6.00
C SER A 210 -8.74 -9.60 6.52
N TRP A 211 -9.39 -8.66 5.84
CA TRP A 211 -10.70 -8.15 6.23
C TRP A 211 -11.73 -8.43 5.14
N THR A 212 -12.93 -8.85 5.51
CA THR A 212 -14.05 -8.96 4.55
C THR A 212 -15.19 -8.04 4.89
N MET A 213 -15.88 -7.54 3.88
CA MET A 213 -17.16 -6.88 4.05
C MET A 213 -18.11 -7.19 2.90
N GLU A 214 -19.39 -6.94 3.12
CA GLU A 214 -20.40 -6.96 2.07
C GLU A 214 -20.73 -5.54 1.61
N VAL A 215 -20.90 -5.37 0.31
CA VAL A 215 -21.29 -4.11 -0.31
C VAL A 215 -22.48 -4.35 -1.24
N ALA A 216 -23.51 -3.52 -1.13
CA ALA A 216 -24.56 -3.46 -2.12
C ALA A 216 -24.06 -2.70 -3.37
N ASP A 217 -24.16 -3.35 -4.53
CA ASP A 217 -23.73 -2.85 -5.83
C ASP A 217 -24.73 -3.29 -6.89
N GLU A 218 -25.40 -2.34 -7.54
CA GLU A 218 -26.40 -2.60 -8.58
C GLU A 218 -27.48 -3.62 -8.17
N GLY A 219 -27.95 -3.54 -6.91
CA GLY A 219 -28.96 -4.46 -6.36
C GLY A 219 -28.45 -5.86 -6.03
N LYS A 220 -27.13 -6.09 -6.10
CA LYS A 220 -26.48 -7.35 -5.71
C LYS A 220 -25.60 -7.12 -4.49
N THR A 221 -25.54 -8.11 -3.60
CA THR A 221 -24.50 -8.17 -2.58
C THR A 221 -23.20 -8.63 -3.21
N ARG A 222 -22.12 -7.90 -2.95
CA ARG A 222 -20.74 -8.22 -3.33
C ARG A 222 -19.93 -8.50 -2.08
N HIS A 223 -19.18 -9.58 -2.09
CA HIS A 223 -18.20 -9.91 -1.06
C HIS A 223 -16.85 -9.30 -1.42
N VAL A 224 -16.37 -8.39 -0.57
CA VAL A 224 -15.09 -7.72 -0.73
C VAL A 224 -14.09 -8.35 0.22
N LEU A 225 -12.92 -8.72 -0.31
CA LEU A 225 -11.76 -9.15 0.47
C LEU A 225 -10.68 -8.08 0.39
N PHE A 226 -10.33 -7.51 1.53
CA PHE A 226 -9.08 -6.80 1.73
C PHE A 226 -8.05 -7.82 2.21
N PHE A 227 -7.32 -8.38 1.25
CA PHE A 227 -6.26 -9.34 1.48
C PHE A 227 -5.17 -8.76 2.38
N GLY A 228 -4.71 -9.57 3.35
CA GLY A 228 -3.58 -9.26 4.23
C GLY A 228 -2.26 -9.36 3.47
N SER A 229 -1.62 -10.53 3.48
CA SER A 229 -0.46 -10.88 2.65
C SER A 229 -0.12 -12.36 2.89
N THR A 230 0.40 -13.03 1.86
CA THR A 230 0.97 -14.39 1.96
C THR A 230 2.42 -14.42 1.50
N THR A 231 3.03 -13.27 1.28
CA THR A 231 4.38 -13.18 0.73
C THR A 231 5.38 -13.70 1.77
N VAL A 232 6.19 -14.69 1.42
CA VAL A 232 7.36 -15.06 2.21
C VAL A 232 8.47 -14.07 1.86
N LEU A 233 8.94 -13.34 2.86
CA LEU A 233 9.98 -12.33 2.66
C LEU A 233 11.30 -12.96 2.19
N PRO A 234 12.11 -12.26 1.38
CA PRO A 234 13.44 -12.73 1.01
C PRO A 234 14.28 -13.08 2.26
N GLY A 235 14.94 -14.24 2.23
CA GLY A 235 15.76 -14.72 3.35
C GLY A 235 14.98 -15.43 4.47
N VAL A 236 13.66 -15.30 4.53
CA VAL A 236 12.83 -16.06 5.47
C VAL A 236 12.75 -17.52 5.06
N ARG A 237 13.07 -18.40 6.02
CA ARG A 237 12.96 -19.85 5.88
C ARG A 237 11.59 -20.33 6.34
N LEU A 238 11.05 -21.31 5.62
CA LEU A 238 9.82 -22.02 5.99
C LEU A 238 10.11 -23.26 6.84
N VAL A 239 11.32 -23.83 6.73
CA VAL A 239 11.74 -25.02 7.48
C VAL A 239 12.86 -24.67 8.45
N GLY A 240 12.71 -25.04 9.71
CA GLY A 240 13.72 -24.82 10.76
C GLY A 240 13.90 -23.35 11.14
N ASN A 241 12.87 -22.52 10.94
CA ASN A 241 12.90 -21.11 11.32
C ASN A 241 12.80 -20.97 12.84
N ALA A 242 13.91 -20.69 13.52
CA ALA A 242 13.94 -20.57 14.97
C ALA A 242 13.12 -19.37 15.51
N GLN A 243 12.98 -18.31 14.71
CA GLN A 243 12.22 -17.13 15.10
C GLN A 243 10.72 -17.36 14.92
N TYR A 244 10.30 -18.06 13.86
CA TYR A 244 8.89 -18.37 13.59
C TYR A 244 8.72 -19.86 13.21
N PRO A 245 8.81 -20.78 14.20
CA PRO A 245 8.80 -22.22 13.94
C PRO A 245 7.58 -22.74 13.18
N GLU A 246 6.43 -22.11 13.39
CA GLU A 246 5.12 -22.51 12.87
C GLU A 246 4.71 -21.79 11.57
N ILE A 247 5.63 -21.04 10.94
CA ILE A 247 5.33 -20.23 9.74
C ILE A 247 4.72 -21.05 8.59
N ALA A 248 5.18 -22.27 8.37
CA ALA A 248 4.69 -23.12 7.29
C ALA A 248 3.26 -23.63 7.58
N GLU A 249 2.98 -24.00 8.83
CA GLU A 249 1.65 -24.38 9.28
C GLU A 249 0.69 -23.19 9.23
N ASP A 250 1.15 -22.00 9.60
CA ASP A 250 0.37 -20.76 9.51
C ASP A 250 0.02 -20.41 8.07
N LEU A 251 0.99 -20.40 7.15
CA LEU A 251 0.72 -20.15 5.73
C LEU A 251 -0.24 -21.20 5.14
N THR A 252 -0.10 -22.47 5.52
CA THR A 252 -1.01 -23.54 5.09
C THR A 252 -2.45 -23.27 5.56
N ARG A 253 -2.64 -22.84 6.83
CA ARG A 253 -3.96 -22.43 7.33
C ARG A 253 -4.47 -21.19 6.61
N THR A 254 -3.61 -20.21 6.39
CA THR A 254 -3.94 -18.97 5.69
C THR A 254 -4.47 -19.22 4.28
N TYR A 255 -3.81 -20.06 3.48
CA TYR A 255 -4.32 -20.41 2.15
C TYR A 255 -5.66 -21.11 2.22
N ARG A 256 -5.86 -22.04 3.16
CA ARG A 256 -7.16 -22.70 3.37
C ARG A 256 -8.26 -21.68 3.70
N THR A 257 -8.00 -20.75 4.62
CA THR A 257 -8.95 -19.69 4.99
C THR A 257 -9.28 -18.85 3.77
N LEU A 258 -8.27 -18.26 3.11
CA LEU A 258 -8.46 -17.35 1.98
C LEU A 258 -9.20 -17.99 0.81
N LEU A 259 -8.90 -19.25 0.47
CA LEU A 259 -9.56 -19.98 -0.60
C LEU A 259 -11.01 -20.37 -0.27
N SER A 260 -11.39 -20.39 1.01
CA SER A 260 -12.76 -20.68 1.46
C SER A 260 -13.68 -19.46 1.48
N LEU A 261 -13.12 -18.24 1.48
CA LEU A 261 -13.90 -17.01 1.57
C LEU A 261 -14.59 -16.70 0.23
N PRO A 262 -15.88 -16.31 0.24
CA PRO A 262 -16.50 -15.74 -0.95
C PRO A 262 -15.82 -14.40 -1.29
N CYS A 263 -15.46 -14.20 -2.55
CA CYS A 263 -14.79 -12.99 -3.00
C CYS A 263 -15.23 -12.61 -4.41
N ASP A 264 -15.95 -11.49 -4.52
CA ASP A 264 -16.28 -10.82 -5.76
C ASP A 264 -15.27 -9.73 -6.12
N VAL A 265 -14.64 -9.12 -5.10
CA VAL A 265 -13.79 -7.94 -5.24
C VAL A 265 -12.55 -8.14 -4.37
N PHE A 266 -11.42 -8.35 -5.02
CA PHE A 266 -10.13 -8.58 -4.37
C PHE A 266 -9.31 -7.28 -4.31
N LEU A 267 -9.05 -6.81 -3.11
CA LEU A 267 -8.24 -5.64 -2.80
C LEU A 267 -7.05 -6.09 -1.96
N ALA A 268 -5.89 -5.48 -2.13
CA ALA A 268 -4.65 -5.97 -1.55
C ALA A 268 -3.76 -4.82 -1.04
N PRO A 269 -2.79 -5.09 -0.14
CA PRO A 269 -1.93 -4.08 0.46
C PRO A 269 -0.97 -3.42 -0.54
N HIS A 270 -0.65 -4.11 -1.65
CA HIS A 270 0.15 -3.57 -2.74
C HIS A 270 -0.68 -3.46 -4.02
N ALA A 271 -0.58 -2.32 -4.69
CA ALA A 271 -1.29 -2.01 -5.92
C ALA A 271 -1.07 -3.04 -7.05
N SER A 272 0.13 -3.62 -7.11
CA SER A 272 0.51 -4.61 -8.12
C SER A 272 -0.19 -5.96 -7.93
N PHE A 273 -0.66 -6.29 -6.72
CA PHE A 273 -1.28 -7.58 -6.43
C PHE A 273 -2.68 -7.72 -7.03
N PHE A 274 -3.29 -6.61 -7.44
CA PHE A 274 -4.66 -6.59 -7.97
C PHE A 274 -4.82 -5.68 -9.19
N ASP A 275 -3.70 -5.35 -9.87
CA ASP A 275 -3.70 -4.53 -11.09
C ASP A 275 -4.44 -3.18 -10.90
N LEU A 276 -4.18 -2.51 -9.77
CA LEU A 276 -4.86 -1.28 -9.38
C LEU A 276 -4.85 -0.23 -10.50
N ALA A 277 -3.68 0.00 -11.11
CA ALA A 277 -3.48 1.08 -12.08
C ALA A 277 -4.42 0.89 -13.28
N SER A 278 -4.38 -0.28 -13.92
CA SER A 278 -5.20 -0.56 -15.09
C SER A 278 -6.68 -0.65 -14.74
N ARG A 279 -7.05 -1.27 -13.61
CA ARG A 279 -8.46 -1.32 -13.17
C ARG A 279 -9.01 0.08 -12.90
N ALA A 280 -8.25 0.96 -12.28
CA ALA A 280 -8.70 2.33 -12.02
C ALA A 280 -8.80 3.18 -13.30
N GLU A 281 -7.92 2.99 -14.29
CA GLU A 281 -8.05 3.62 -15.61
C GLU A 281 -9.33 3.16 -16.32
N ARG A 282 -9.60 1.86 -16.32
CA ARG A 282 -10.84 1.30 -16.89
C ARG A 282 -12.09 1.83 -16.17
N LEU A 283 -12.05 1.93 -14.84
CA LEU A 283 -13.16 2.47 -14.05
C LEU A 283 -13.46 3.93 -14.40
N ALA A 284 -12.43 4.73 -14.68
CA ALA A 284 -12.59 6.13 -15.09
C ALA A 284 -13.06 6.28 -16.55
N GLY A 285 -12.68 5.35 -17.44
CA GLY A 285 -12.93 5.44 -18.88
C GLY A 285 -14.21 4.77 -19.38
N ALA A 286 -14.80 3.83 -18.64
CA ALA A 286 -15.95 3.04 -19.08
C ALA A 286 -17.05 2.98 -18.00
N PRO A 287 -18.09 3.83 -18.08
CA PRO A 287 -19.21 3.75 -17.16
C PRO A 287 -20.03 2.47 -17.42
N GLY A 288 -20.38 1.74 -16.34
CA GLY A 288 -21.35 0.63 -16.38
C GLY A 288 -20.79 -0.78 -16.14
N VAL A 289 -19.46 -0.98 -16.11
CA VAL A 289 -18.85 -2.24 -15.64
C VAL A 289 -17.72 -1.89 -14.68
N ASN A 290 -17.84 -2.30 -13.41
CA ASN A 290 -16.79 -2.06 -12.43
C ASN A 290 -15.65 -3.09 -12.60
N PRO A 291 -14.44 -2.68 -13.04
CA PRO A 291 -13.34 -3.61 -13.31
C PRO A 291 -12.72 -4.21 -12.04
N PHE A 292 -13.15 -3.79 -10.85
CA PHE A 292 -12.76 -4.42 -9.57
C PHE A 292 -13.65 -5.61 -9.21
N VAL A 293 -14.82 -5.77 -9.85
CA VAL A 293 -15.68 -6.94 -9.69
C VAL A 293 -15.20 -8.05 -10.61
N ASP A 294 -14.56 -9.05 -10.02
CA ASP A 294 -13.89 -10.14 -10.72
C ASP A 294 -13.81 -11.37 -9.81
N ARG A 295 -14.66 -12.37 -10.07
CA ARG A 295 -14.75 -13.60 -9.24
C ARG A 295 -13.65 -14.61 -9.52
N GLU A 296 -12.97 -14.50 -10.65
CA GLU A 296 -11.95 -15.47 -11.09
C GLU A 296 -10.54 -15.03 -10.67
N PHE A 297 -10.28 -13.72 -10.65
CA PHE A 297 -9.00 -13.17 -10.21
C PHE A 297 -8.55 -13.61 -8.81
N PRO A 298 -9.38 -13.53 -7.74
CA PRO A 298 -8.97 -13.95 -6.40
C PRO A 298 -8.47 -15.39 -6.37
N ARG A 299 -9.19 -16.31 -7.02
CA ARG A 299 -8.83 -17.74 -7.06
C ARG A 299 -7.51 -17.96 -7.79
N SER A 300 -7.36 -17.39 -8.98
CA SER A 300 -6.12 -17.53 -9.78
C SER A 300 -4.90 -16.90 -9.09
N PHE A 301 -5.07 -15.73 -8.46
CA PHE A 301 -4.02 -15.08 -7.68
C PHE A 301 -3.59 -15.94 -6.49
N LEU A 302 -4.55 -16.40 -5.67
CA LEU A 302 -4.27 -17.19 -4.48
C LEU A 302 -3.67 -18.55 -4.82
N ALA A 303 -4.17 -19.25 -5.85
CA ALA A 303 -3.60 -20.52 -6.31
C ALA A 303 -2.15 -20.35 -6.78
N SER A 304 -1.86 -19.28 -7.53
CA SER A 304 -0.49 -18.98 -7.98
C SER A 304 0.43 -18.64 -6.80
N ALA A 305 -0.08 -17.95 -5.79
CA ALA A 305 0.67 -17.64 -4.57
C ALA A 305 0.95 -18.91 -3.74
N GLU A 306 -0.06 -19.75 -3.55
CA GLU A 306 0.05 -21.03 -2.85
C GLU A 306 1.06 -21.95 -3.52
N GLN A 307 1.05 -22.03 -4.85
CA GLN A 307 2.02 -22.81 -5.60
C GLN A 307 3.47 -22.36 -5.29
N ARG A 308 3.75 -21.05 -5.28
CA ARG A 308 5.10 -20.54 -4.94
C ARG A 308 5.52 -20.90 -3.51
N PHE A 309 4.58 -20.81 -2.57
CA PHE A 309 4.80 -21.24 -1.19
C PHE A 309 5.13 -22.73 -1.11
N LEU A 310 4.33 -23.59 -1.74
CA LEU A 310 4.53 -25.04 -1.74
C LEU A 310 5.85 -25.44 -2.40
N GLU A 311 6.23 -24.78 -3.49
CA GLU A 311 7.53 -24.97 -4.14
C GLU A 311 8.70 -24.60 -3.23
N GLN A 312 8.62 -23.46 -2.52
CA GLN A 312 9.65 -23.10 -1.54
C GLN A 312 9.73 -24.12 -0.41
N LEU A 313 8.58 -24.51 0.16
CA LEU A 313 8.50 -25.48 1.25
C LEU A 313 9.09 -26.83 0.84
N ALA A 314 8.78 -27.32 -0.35
CA ALA A 314 9.33 -28.58 -0.88
C ALA A 314 10.85 -28.52 -1.07
N ARG A 315 11.37 -27.41 -1.63
CA ARG A 315 12.82 -27.20 -1.78
C ARG A 315 13.53 -27.21 -0.43
N GLU A 316 13.00 -26.49 0.56
CA GLU A 316 13.60 -26.41 1.90
C GLU A 316 13.55 -27.74 2.67
N ARG A 317 12.44 -28.49 2.58
CA ARG A 317 12.34 -29.84 3.18
C ARG A 317 13.34 -30.81 2.57
N THR A 318 13.51 -30.77 1.25
CA THR A 318 14.50 -31.60 0.54
C THR A 318 15.92 -31.25 0.97
N ALA A 319 16.22 -29.97 1.17
CA ALA A 319 17.53 -29.52 1.63
C ALA A 319 17.82 -29.94 3.09
N ALA A 320 16.81 -29.93 3.97
CA ALA A 320 16.96 -30.33 5.37
C ALA A 320 17.08 -31.85 5.58
N ALA A 321 16.69 -32.65 4.59
CA ALA A 321 16.79 -34.12 4.63
C ALA A 321 18.14 -34.66 4.10
N LYS A 322 19.04 -33.78 3.63
CA LYS A 322 20.40 -34.10 3.19
C LYS A 322 21.40 -33.76 4.28
#